data_AF-A0A354J0E9-F1
#
_entry.id   AF-A0A354J0E9-F1
#
_cell.length_a   1.000
_cell.length_b   1.000
_cell.length_c   1.000
_cell.angle_alpha   90.00
_cell.angle_beta   90.00
_cell.angle_gamma   90.00
#
_symmetry.space_group_name_H-M   'P 1'
#
loop_
_entity.id
_entity.type
_entity.pdbx_description
1 polymer ?
#
loop_
_entity_poly.entity_id
_entity_poly.type
_entity_poly.pdbx_seq_one_letter_code
_entity_poly.pdbx_strand_id
1 'polypeptide(L)'
;ATPAVPTPNTPAAAPLPLLPPLLLPERLRLVVLDATWRKSRKMLHLNPVLRQLPRLALSDMPASHYRIRKAHAPDQLSTLEAGAHALGQIEGDAARYAPLFAAFDGFVGQQAAYLPHPLPPA
;
A
#
# COMPACT_ATOMS: atom_id res chain seq x y z
N ALA A 1 14.12 -31.82 4.04
CA ALA A 1 13.48 -30.82 3.17
C ALA A 1 11.98 -31.07 3.20
N THR A 2 11.20 -30.11 3.67
CA THR A 2 9.74 -30.17 3.65
C THR A 2 9.24 -28.78 3.28
N PRO A 3 8.74 -28.53 2.05
CA PRO A 3 8.07 -27.29 1.73
C PRO A 3 6.58 -27.47 2.07
N ALA A 4 6.07 -26.70 3.02
CA ALA A 4 4.64 -26.68 3.34
C ALA A 4 4.01 -25.33 2.96
N VAL A 5 3.38 -25.38 1.78
CA VAL A 5 2.13 -24.74 1.36
C VAL A 5 2.07 -23.20 1.24
N PRO A 6 1.94 -22.66 0.01
CA PRO A 6 1.35 -21.35 -0.20
C PRO A 6 -0.18 -21.47 -0.08
N THR A 7 -0.82 -20.59 0.70
CA THR A 7 -2.27 -20.40 0.63
C THR A 7 -2.59 -19.14 -0.17
N PRO A 8 -2.94 -19.24 -1.46
CA PRO A 8 -3.57 -18.13 -2.17
C PRO A 8 -5.08 -18.33 -2.08
N ASN A 9 -5.71 -17.75 -1.07
CA ASN A 9 -7.16 -17.51 -1.11
C ASN A 9 -7.51 -16.30 -0.25
N THR A 10 -6.89 -15.16 -0.59
CA THR A 10 -7.65 -13.91 -0.53
C THR A 10 -8.51 -13.93 -1.78
N PRO A 11 -9.84 -13.76 -1.71
CA PRO A 11 -10.61 -13.56 -2.94
C PRO A 11 -9.96 -12.37 -3.65
N ALA A 12 -9.36 -12.65 -4.81
CA ALA A 12 -8.84 -11.63 -5.70
C ALA A 12 -9.94 -10.58 -5.80
N ALA A 13 -9.64 -9.35 -5.38
CA ALA A 13 -10.58 -8.27 -5.52
C ALA A 13 -10.88 -8.19 -7.00
N ALA A 14 -12.08 -8.62 -7.41
CA ALA A 14 -12.55 -8.37 -8.76
C ALA A 14 -12.31 -6.88 -9.02
N PRO A 15 -11.64 -6.52 -10.13
CA PRO A 15 -11.41 -5.12 -10.45
C PRO A 15 -12.76 -4.42 -10.36
N LEU A 16 -12.75 -3.20 -9.82
CA LEU A 16 -13.98 -2.42 -9.77
C LEU A 16 -14.61 -2.47 -11.16
N PRO A 17 -15.87 -2.91 -11.31
CA PRO A 17 -16.58 -2.61 -12.54
C PRO A 17 -16.41 -1.11 -12.73
N LEU A 18 -15.90 -0.72 -13.91
CA LEU A 18 -15.63 0.67 -14.30
C LEU A 18 -16.69 1.54 -13.64
N LEU A 19 -16.27 2.28 -12.60
CA LEU A 19 -17.21 3.05 -11.83
C LEU A 19 -17.91 3.98 -12.83
N PRO A 20 -19.26 3.99 -12.89
CA PRO A 20 -19.98 4.80 -13.87
C PRO A 20 -19.53 6.26 -13.77
N PRO A 21 -19.76 7.12 -14.78
CA PRO A 21 -19.33 8.53 -14.82
C PRO A 21 -19.95 9.43 -13.71
N LEU A 22 -20.50 8.85 -12.66
CA LEU A 22 -21.09 9.50 -11.49
C LEU A 22 -20.09 9.83 -10.37
N LEU A 23 -18.81 9.50 -10.53
CA LEU A 23 -17.74 9.87 -9.59
C LEU A 23 -16.81 10.89 -10.24
N LEU A 24 -17.34 12.10 -10.38
CA LEU A 24 -16.52 13.29 -10.33
C LEU A 24 -15.49 13.13 -9.18
N PRO A 25 -14.16 13.23 -9.44
CA PRO A 25 -13.12 13.02 -8.43
C PRO A 25 -13.39 13.77 -7.12
N GLU A 26 -13.97 14.96 -7.20
CA GLU A 26 -14.36 15.80 -6.06
C GLU A 26 -15.44 15.21 -5.14
N ARG A 27 -16.14 14.16 -5.56
CA ARG A 27 -17.17 13.45 -4.77
C ARG A 27 -16.72 12.06 -4.31
N LEU A 28 -15.55 11.60 -4.74
CA LEU A 28 -14.99 10.33 -4.32
C LEU A 28 -14.36 10.45 -2.92
N ARG A 29 -14.54 9.43 -2.09
CA ARG A 29 -13.87 9.31 -0.80
C ARG A 29 -13.00 8.07 -0.80
N LEU A 30 -11.69 8.27 -0.70
CA LEU A 30 -10.74 7.20 -0.50
C LEU A 30 -10.66 6.86 0.99
N VAL A 31 -10.89 5.59 1.33
CA VAL A 31 -10.73 5.07 2.69
C VAL A 31 -9.50 4.18 2.72
N VAL A 32 -8.51 4.55 3.54
CA VAL A 32 -7.25 3.80 3.71
C VAL A 32 -7.21 3.20 5.11
N LEU A 33 -6.89 1.89 5.20
CA LEU A 33 -6.77 1.19 6.48
C LEU A 33 -5.30 1.17 6.92
N ASP A 34 -4.93 2.04 7.86
CA ASP A 34 -3.56 2.09 8.38
C ASP A 34 -3.31 1.02 9.45
N ALA A 35 -2.66 -0.06 9.06
CA ALA A 35 -2.14 -1.07 9.97
C ALA A 35 -1.13 -1.99 9.28
N THR A 36 -0.51 -2.89 10.04
CA THR A 36 0.23 -4.01 9.44
C THR A 36 -0.69 -4.86 8.56
N TRP A 37 -0.15 -5.52 7.54
CA TRP A 37 -0.90 -6.39 6.61
C TRP A 37 -1.88 -7.35 7.29
N ARG A 38 -1.43 -8.02 8.36
CA ARG A 38 -2.28 -8.93 9.13
C ARG A 38 -3.43 -8.20 9.81
N LYS A 39 -3.17 -7.02 10.39
CA LYS A 39 -4.17 -6.21 11.08
C LYS A 39 -5.14 -5.56 10.11
N SER A 40 -4.69 -4.99 9.00
CA SER A 40 -5.56 -4.36 7.99
C SER A 40 -6.53 -5.38 7.36
N ARG A 41 -6.03 -6.57 7.00
CA ARG A 41 -6.88 -7.68 6.55
C ARG A 41 -7.89 -8.09 7.62
N LYS A 42 -7.47 -8.20 8.88
CA LYS A 42 -8.38 -8.54 9.99
C LYS A 42 -9.48 -7.47 10.16
N MET A 43 -9.14 -6.18 10.11
CA MET A 43 -10.12 -5.09 10.18
C MET A 43 -11.15 -5.18 9.06
N LEU A 44 -10.69 -5.41 7.82
CA LEU A 44 -11.57 -5.62 6.68
C LEU A 44 -12.49 -6.83 6.90
N HIS A 45 -11.97 -7.96 7.37
CA HIS A 45 -12.76 -9.18 7.54
C HIS A 45 -13.82 -9.05 8.64
N LEU A 46 -13.49 -8.35 9.74
CA LEU A 46 -14.36 -8.21 10.91
C LEU A 46 -15.42 -7.11 10.77
N ASN A 47 -15.25 -6.16 9.85
CA ASN A 47 -16.18 -5.04 9.71
C ASN A 47 -17.08 -5.21 8.47
N PRO A 48 -18.39 -5.51 8.63
CA PRO A 48 -19.32 -5.67 7.51
C PRO A 48 -19.41 -4.46 6.59
N VAL A 49 -19.35 -3.23 7.14
CA VAL A 49 -19.42 -1.99 6.36
C VAL A 49 -18.20 -1.87 5.46
N LEU A 50 -16.99 -2.13 5.99
CA LEU A 50 -15.76 -2.08 5.19
C LEU A 50 -15.75 -3.12 4.06
N ARG A 51 -16.36 -4.30 4.27
CA ARG A 51 -16.45 -5.34 3.22
C ARG A 51 -17.36 -4.97 2.07
N GLN A 52 -18.34 -4.11 2.31
CA GLN A 52 -19.29 -3.64 1.30
C GLN A 52 -18.72 -2.51 0.43
N LEU A 53 -17.62 -1.88 0.86
CA LEU A 53 -17.03 -0.79 0.11
C LEU A 53 -16.40 -1.27 -1.21
N PRO A 54 -16.51 -0.47 -2.29
CA PRO A 54 -15.75 -0.71 -3.51
C PRO A 54 -14.24 -0.72 -3.23
N ARG A 55 -13.51 -1.65 -3.85
CA ARG A 55 -12.06 -1.85 -3.66
C ARG A 55 -11.26 -1.34 -4.85
N LEU A 56 -10.48 -0.27 -4.67
CA LEU A 56 -9.49 0.14 -5.67
C LEU A 56 -8.31 -0.83 -5.67
N ALA A 57 -8.02 -1.46 -6.81
CA ALA A 57 -6.84 -2.30 -6.98
C ALA A 57 -5.67 -1.44 -7.50
N LEU A 58 -4.53 -1.51 -6.81
CA LEU A 58 -3.29 -0.91 -7.28
C LEU A 58 -2.51 -1.97 -8.08
N SER A 59 -2.53 -1.88 -9.40
CA SER A 59 -1.82 -2.78 -10.32
C SER A 59 -0.49 -2.17 -10.77
N ASP A 60 0.50 -3.02 -11.07
CA ASP A 60 1.80 -2.61 -11.63
C ASP A 60 2.55 -1.55 -10.79
N MET A 61 2.49 -1.70 -9.45
CA MET A 61 3.14 -0.77 -8.53
C MET A 61 4.67 -0.93 -8.54
N PRO A 62 5.42 0.19 -8.46
CA PRO A 62 6.86 0.13 -8.32
C PRO A 62 7.25 -0.49 -6.97
N ALA A 63 8.51 -0.89 -6.85
CA ALA A 63 9.05 -1.33 -5.58
C ALA A 63 8.94 -0.23 -4.52
N SER A 64 8.60 -0.60 -3.29
CA SER A 64 8.47 0.36 -2.19
C SER A 64 9.78 1.12 -1.93
N HIS A 65 9.64 2.44 -1.74
CA HIS A 65 10.65 3.36 -1.24
C HIS A 65 10.94 3.17 0.25
N TYR A 66 10.05 2.49 1.00
CA TYR A 66 10.16 2.31 2.44
C TYR A 66 11.14 1.19 2.84
N ARG A 67 12.43 1.43 2.62
CA ARG A 67 13.51 0.43 2.74
C ARG A 67 13.92 0.06 4.18
N ILE A 68 13.50 0.84 5.18
CA ILE A 68 13.91 0.65 6.58
C ILE A 68 13.22 -0.55 7.22
N ARG A 69 11.97 -0.84 6.84
CA ARG A 69 11.26 -2.02 7.31
C ARG A 69 11.33 -3.10 6.25
N LYS A 70 11.59 -4.34 6.66
CA LYS A 70 11.47 -5.49 5.77
C LYS A 70 10.03 -5.62 5.29
N ALA A 71 9.78 -5.16 4.06
CA ALA A 71 8.65 -5.60 3.28
C ALA A 71 8.82 -7.10 3.00
N HIS A 72 7.78 -7.91 3.22
CA HIS A 72 7.88 -9.36 2.96
C HIS A 72 7.83 -9.67 1.46
N ALA A 73 7.42 -8.72 0.62
CA ALA A 73 7.43 -8.78 -0.84
C ALA A 73 7.56 -7.35 -1.42
N PRO A 74 8.13 -7.19 -2.63
CA PRO A 74 8.44 -5.87 -3.20
C PRO A 74 7.22 -5.00 -3.52
N ASP A 75 6.04 -5.61 -3.68
CA ASP A 75 4.74 -4.98 -3.90
C ASP A 75 4.07 -4.48 -2.60
N GLN A 76 4.70 -4.70 -1.44
CA GLN A 76 4.14 -4.27 -0.16
C GLN A 76 4.45 -2.81 0.13
N LEU A 77 3.60 -1.94 -0.42
CA LEU A 77 3.61 -0.50 -0.19
C LEU A 77 3.30 -0.16 1.27
N SER A 78 3.91 0.91 1.78
CA SER A 78 3.48 1.58 3.01
C SER A 78 2.12 2.26 2.82
N THR A 79 1.44 2.61 3.93
CA THR A 79 0.17 3.34 3.89
C THR A 79 0.28 4.66 3.11
N LEU A 80 1.42 5.36 3.22
CA LEU A 80 1.69 6.60 2.49
C LEU A 80 1.77 6.35 0.98
N GLU A 81 2.58 5.38 0.57
CA GLU A 81 2.75 5.04 -0.85
C GLU A 81 1.45 4.54 -1.46
N ALA A 82 0.72 3.66 -0.77
CA ALA A 82 -0.57 3.17 -1.22
C ALA A 82 -1.58 4.31 -1.40
N GLY A 83 -1.61 5.27 -0.48
CA GLY A 83 -2.48 6.46 -0.59
C GLY A 83 -2.09 7.36 -1.76
N ALA A 84 -0.81 7.65 -1.94
CA ALA A 84 -0.31 8.49 -3.03
C ALA A 84 -0.57 7.87 -4.41
N HIS A 85 -0.29 6.58 -4.57
CA HIS A 85 -0.59 5.86 -5.82
C HIS A 85 -2.08 5.78 -6.10
N ALA A 86 -2.91 5.53 -5.07
CA ALA A 86 -4.37 5.53 -5.23
C ALA A 86 -4.90 6.88 -5.72
N LEU A 87 -4.45 7.98 -5.13
CA LEU A 87 -4.86 9.31 -5.56
C LEU A 87 -4.36 9.63 -6.97
N GLY A 88 -3.11 9.30 -7.30
CA GLY A 88 -2.58 9.48 -8.66
C GLY A 88 -3.39 8.72 -9.73
N GLN A 89 -3.88 7.52 -9.41
CA GLN A 89 -4.78 6.77 -10.32
C GLN A 89 -6.17 7.39 -10.43
N ILE A 90 -6.75 7.83 -9.30
CA ILE A 90 -8.09 8.45 -9.26
C ILE A 90 -8.10 9.77 -10.02
N GLU A 91 -7.07 10.60 -9.83
CA GLU A 91 -6.97 11.93 -10.44
C GLU A 91 -6.42 11.88 -11.87
N GLY A 92 -5.82 10.76 -12.28
CA GLY A 92 -5.14 10.65 -13.57
C GLY A 92 -3.83 11.44 -13.65
N ASP A 93 -3.28 11.86 -12.51
CA ASP A 93 -2.06 12.66 -12.41
C ASP A 93 -1.12 12.09 -11.33
N ALA A 94 -0.41 11.02 -11.69
CA ALA A 94 0.60 10.43 -10.81
C ALA A 94 1.79 11.38 -10.57
N ALA A 95 2.10 12.27 -11.51
CA ALA A 95 3.24 13.18 -11.43
C ALA A 95 3.06 14.23 -10.32
N ARG A 96 1.82 14.61 -10.03
CA ARG A 96 1.45 15.48 -8.90
C ARG A 96 2.04 15.02 -7.55
N TYR A 97 2.22 13.72 -7.37
CA TYR A 97 2.70 13.13 -6.12
C TYR A 97 4.22 12.92 -6.08
N ALA A 98 4.96 13.22 -7.16
CA ALA A 98 6.42 13.07 -7.18
C ALA A 98 7.14 13.85 -6.05
N PRO A 99 6.75 15.10 -5.70
CA PRO A 99 7.38 15.81 -4.57
C PRO A 99 7.17 15.11 -3.22
N LEU A 100 6.02 14.44 -3.03
CA LEU A 100 5.75 13.67 -1.82
C LEU A 100 6.69 12.46 -1.71
N PHE A 101 6.89 11.73 -2.80
CA PHE A 101 7.83 10.61 -2.83
C PHE A 101 9.28 11.08 -2.61
N ALA A 102 9.68 12.22 -3.18
CA ALA A 102 11.01 12.79 -2.95
C ALA A 102 11.22 13.17 -1.47
N ALA A 103 10.23 13.78 -0.82
CA ALA A 103 10.28 14.07 0.61
C ALA A 103 10.32 12.78 1.44
N PHE A 104 9.57 11.75 1.04
CA PHE A 104 9.55 10.45 1.69
C PHE A 104 10.91 9.74 1.59
N ASP A 105 11.58 9.79 0.44
CA ASP A 105 12.94 9.27 0.26
C ASP A 105 13.93 9.95 1.22
N GLY A 106 13.84 11.28 1.36
CA GLY A 106 14.64 12.03 2.33
C GLY A 106 14.39 11.59 3.77
N PHE A 107 13.12 11.41 4.16
CA PHE A 107 12.74 10.88 5.47
C PHE A 107 13.29 9.46 5.71
N VAL A 108 13.17 8.58 4.71
CA VAL A 108 13.70 7.22 4.77
C VAL A 108 15.23 7.23 4.93
N GLY A 109 15.92 8.09 4.19
CA GLY A 109 17.38 8.28 4.34
C GLY A 109 17.78 8.69 5.76
N GLN A 110 17.06 9.66 6.35
CA GLN A 110 17.32 10.10 7.72
C GLN A 110 17.05 8.99 8.75
N GLN A 111 15.93 8.28 8.62
CA GLN A 111 15.58 7.18 9.53
C GLN A 111 16.55 6.00 9.44
N ALA A 112 17.07 5.70 8.25
CA ALA A 112 18.08 4.66 8.07
C ALA A 112 19.38 4.97 8.83
N ALA A 113 19.73 6.24 9.03
CA ALA A 113 20.91 6.64 9.80
C ALA A 113 20.79 6.32 11.31
N TYR A 114 19.57 6.12 11.82
CA TYR A 114 19.33 5.74 13.22
C TYR A 114 19.24 4.22 13.42
N LEU A 115 19.32 3.42 12.36
CA LEU A 115 19.38 1.96 12.50
C LEU A 115 20.72 1.58 13.13
N PRO A 116 20.72 0.73 14.19
CA PRO A 116 21.97 0.29 14.80
C PRO A 116 22.83 -0.44 13.76
N HIS A 117 24.08 -0.01 13.62
CA HIS A 117 25.07 -0.73 12.84
C HIS A 117 25.25 -2.13 13.45
N PRO A 118 25.23 -3.22 12.67
CA PRO A 118 25.57 -4.53 13.19
C PRO A 118 26.95 -4.46 13.84
N LEU A 119 27.07 -4.96 15.07
CA LEU A 119 28.36 -5.06 15.73
C LEU A 119 29.31 -5.86 14.82
N PRO A 120 30.59 -5.46 14.68
CA PRO A 120 31.56 -6.26 13.95
C PRO A 120 31.65 -7.66 14.56
N PRO A 121 31.89 -8.71 13.75
CA PRO A 121 32.10 -10.05 14.27
C PRO A 121 33.30 -10.06 15.24
N ALA A 122 33.14 -10.79 16.34
CA ALA A 122 34.17 -11.00 17.36
C ALA A 122 35.36 -11.81 16.83
#